data_AF-F2AU26-F1
#
_entry.id   AF-F2AU26-F1
#
_cell.length_a   1.000
_cell.length_b   1.000
_cell.length_c   1.000
_cell.angle_alpha   90.00
_cell.angle_beta   90.00
_cell.angle_gamma   90.00
#
_symmetry.space_group_name_H-M   'P 1'
#
loop_
_entity.id
_entity.type
_entity.pdbx_description
1 polymer ?
#
loop_
_entity_poly.entity_id
_entity_poly.type
_entity_poly.pdbx_seq_one_letter_code
_entity_poly.pdbx_strand_id
1 'polypeptide(L)'
;MQSDPLLPLLDAIEQTTGYRPHPSTAMRWCLKANKHGNVLESWMIGGRRMTSVEAVQRYNEANTRRSSHCHGIQQAPVNLPAAHHSAMQALQQEGL
;
A
#
# COMPACT_ATOMS: atom_id res chain seq x y z
N MET A 1 -15.44 12.28 21.78
CA MET A 1 -14.40 11.52 21.06
C MET A 1 -14.75 10.05 21.26
N GLN A 2 -15.20 9.36 20.20
CA GLN A 2 -15.49 7.93 20.31
C GLN A 2 -14.16 7.19 20.47
N SER A 3 -14.03 6.39 21.52
CA SER A 3 -12.88 5.51 21.70
C SER A 3 -13.03 4.33 20.74
N ASP A 4 -12.21 4.30 19.70
CA ASP A 4 -12.24 3.25 18.69
C ASP A 4 -11.84 1.90 19.35
N PRO A 5 -12.59 0.81 19.12
CA PRO A 5 -12.35 -0.45 19.82
C PRO A 5 -11.00 -1.04 19.44
N LEU A 6 -10.24 -1.46 20.46
CA LEU A 6 -8.98 -2.17 20.26
C LEU A 6 -9.27 -3.63 19.88
N LEU A 7 -8.65 -4.05 18.79
CA LEU A 7 -8.71 -5.39 18.25
C LEU A 7 -7.31 -6.00 18.24
N PRO A 8 -7.21 -7.34 18.20
CA PRO A 8 -5.94 -7.97 17.93
C PRO A 8 -5.34 -7.51 16.61
N LEU A 9 -4.01 -7.35 16.59
CA LEU A 9 -3.29 -6.77 15.45
C LEU A 9 -3.72 -7.31 14.08
N LEU A 10 -3.76 -8.63 13.92
CA LEU A 10 -4.10 -9.24 12.63
C LEU A 10 -5.57 -9.07 12.27
N ASP A 11 -6.46 -9.07 13.26
CA ASP A 11 -7.90 -8.94 13.05
C ASP A 11 -8.25 -7.51 12.61
N ALA A 12 -7.60 -6.50 13.21
CA ALA A 12 -7.72 -5.11 12.77
C ALA A 12 -7.23 -4.91 11.33
N ILE A 13 -6.10 -5.53 10.95
CA ILE A 13 -5.54 -5.43 9.61
C ILE A 13 -6.46 -6.11 8.58
N GLU A 14 -6.95 -7.31 8.89
CA GLU A 14 -7.86 -8.04 8.02
C GLU A 14 -9.17 -7.29 7.84
N GLN A 15 -9.74 -6.73 8.91
CA GLN A 15 -10.95 -5.91 8.82
C GLN A 15 -10.75 -4.66 7.96
N THR A 16 -9.56 -4.06 8.00
CA THR A 16 -9.26 -2.83 7.23
C THR A 16 -8.95 -3.10 5.77
N THR A 17 -8.26 -4.21 5.47
CA THR A 17 -7.68 -4.47 4.13
C THR A 17 -8.34 -5.63 3.38
N GLY A 18 -9.19 -6.42 4.03
CA GLY A 18 -9.71 -7.69 3.50
C GLY A 18 -8.66 -8.79 3.37
N TYR A 19 -7.43 -8.56 3.84
CA TYR A 19 -6.32 -9.50 3.74
C TYR A 19 -5.60 -9.67 5.08
N ARG A 20 -5.27 -10.92 5.40
CA ARG A 20 -4.52 -11.25 6.63
C ARG A 20 -3.05 -11.50 6.30
N PRO A 21 -2.13 -10.55 6.56
CA PRO A 21 -0.72 -10.76 6.31
C PRO A 21 -0.11 -11.77 7.30
N HIS A 22 1.07 -12.29 6.95
CA HIS A 22 1.84 -13.13 7.86
C HIS A 22 2.15 -12.40 9.19
N PRO A 23 2.07 -13.07 10.37
CA PRO A 23 2.30 -12.44 11.67
C PRO A 23 3.60 -11.65 11.78
N SER A 24 4.71 -12.19 11.25
CA SER A 24 6.00 -11.48 11.25
C SER A 24 5.97 -10.17 10.46
N THR A 25 5.16 -10.08 9.41
CA THR A 25 4.98 -8.84 8.64
C THR A 25 4.18 -7.82 9.43
N ALA A 26 3.07 -8.23 10.04
CA ALA A 26 2.28 -7.35 10.90
C ALA A 26 3.11 -6.84 12.10
N MET A 27 3.87 -7.73 12.75
CA MET A 27 4.77 -7.35 13.85
C MET A 27 5.85 -6.38 13.40
N ARG A 28 6.44 -6.59 12.21
CA ARG A 28 7.44 -5.66 11.65
C ARG A 28 6.87 -4.25 11.48
N TRP A 29 5.62 -4.12 11.01
CA TRP A 29 4.98 -2.80 10.86
C TRP A 29 4.83 -2.05 12.19
N CYS A 30 4.70 -2.76 13.30
CA CYS A 30 4.59 -2.17 14.64
C CYS A 30 5.95 -1.87 15.28
N LEU A 31 6.98 -2.66 14.96
CA LEU A 31 8.28 -2.61 15.65
C LEU A 31 9.31 -1.75 14.91
N LYS A 32 9.17 -1.58 13.60
CA LYS A 32 10.16 -0.87 12.77
C LYS A 32 9.47 0.02 11.75
N ALA A 33 10.03 1.22 11.57
CA ALA A 33 9.62 2.12 10.51
C ALA A 33 9.79 1.45 9.13
N ASN A 34 8.78 1.59 8.29
CA ASN A 34 8.83 1.11 6.92
C ASN A 34 9.69 2.04 6.03
N LYS A 35 9.77 1.74 4.73
CA LYS A 35 10.54 2.54 3.76
C LYS A 35 10.11 4.02 3.66
N HIS A 36 8.92 4.35 4.15
CA HIS A 36 8.37 5.71 4.18
C HIS A 36 8.49 6.37 5.55
N GLY A 37 9.14 5.73 6.53
CA GLY A 37 9.28 6.23 7.89
C GLY A 37 8.05 6.01 8.79
N ASN A 38 7.00 5.33 8.30
CA ASN A 38 5.77 5.13 9.04
C ASN A 38 5.85 3.87 9.92
N VAL A 39 5.26 3.93 11.12
CA VAL A 39 5.11 2.81 12.06
C VAL A 39 3.63 2.66 12.40
N LEU A 40 3.15 1.41 12.48
CA LEU A 40 1.78 1.14 12.89
C LEU A 40 1.64 1.25 14.41
N GLU A 41 0.72 2.12 14.84
CA GLU A 41 0.40 2.32 16.24
C GLU A 41 -0.21 1.04 16.85
N SER A 42 0.33 0.61 17.99
CA SER A 42 -0.13 -0.60 18.66
C SER A 42 0.26 -0.61 20.13
N TRP A 43 -0.49 -1.36 20.93
CA TRP A 43 -0.30 -1.48 22.37
C TRP A 43 -0.16 -2.95 22.78
N MET A 44 0.61 -3.21 23.83
CA MET A 44 0.68 -4.52 24.48
C MET A 44 -0.34 -4.56 25.61
N ILE A 45 -1.34 -5.45 25.50
CA ILE A 45 -2.40 -5.63 26.50
C ILE A 45 -2.48 -7.12 26.82
N GLY A 46 -2.22 -7.50 28.07
CA GLY A 46 -2.24 -8.91 28.49
C GLY A 46 -1.27 -9.81 27.69
N GLY A 47 -0.13 -9.26 27.25
CA GLY A 47 0.84 -10.01 26.43
C GLY A 47 0.47 -10.13 24.95
N ARG A 48 -0.69 -9.64 24.52
CA ARG A 48 -1.10 -9.59 23.12
C ARG A 48 -0.97 -8.19 22.55
N ARG A 49 -0.53 -8.08 21.29
CA ARG A 49 -0.48 -6.80 20.59
C ARG A 49 -1.86 -6.46 20.01
N MET A 50 -2.35 -5.29 20.36
CA MET A 50 -3.65 -4.75 19.98
C MET A 50 -3.45 -3.46 19.19
N THR A 51 -4.38 -3.16 18.28
CA THR A 51 -4.44 -1.91 17.52
C THR A 51 -5.90 -1.59 17.20
N SER A 52 -6.19 -0.38 16.70
CA SER A 52 -7.53 -0.01 16.23
C SER A 52 -7.59 -0.05 14.71
N VAL A 53 -8.81 -0.14 14.16
CA VAL A 53 -9.05 -0.02 12.72
C VAL A 53 -8.60 1.36 12.21
N GLU A 54 -8.90 2.42 12.96
CA GLU A 54 -8.45 3.77 12.61
C GLU A 54 -6.92 3.85 12.52
N ALA A 55 -6.17 3.24 13.44
CA ALA A 55 -4.70 3.24 13.39
C ALA A 55 -4.16 2.58 12.13
N VAL A 56 -4.76 1.46 11.70
CA VAL A 56 -4.39 0.78 10.45
C VAL A 56 -4.73 1.66 9.23
N GLN A 57 -5.89 2.31 9.22
CA GLN A 57 -6.27 3.24 8.14
C GLN A 57 -5.28 4.41 8.04
N ARG A 58 -4.95 5.07 9.15
CA ARG A 58 -3.96 6.17 9.19
C ARG A 58 -2.60 5.72 8.68
N TYR A 59 -2.15 4.52 9.06
CA TYR A 59 -0.90 3.95 8.59
C TYR A 59 -0.91 3.72 7.06
N ASN A 60 -2.01 3.16 6.52
CA ASN A 60 -2.16 2.93 5.10
C ASN A 60 -2.22 4.25 4.31
N GLU A 61 -2.99 5.23 4.77
CA GLU A 61 -3.05 6.56 4.16
C GLU A 61 -1.69 7.27 4.16
N ALA A 62 -0.93 7.16 5.25
CA ALA A 62 0.43 7.70 5.32
C ALA A 62 1.36 7.02 4.29
N ASN A 63 1.23 5.71 4.09
CA ASN A 63 2.00 4.98 3.09
C ASN A 63 1.59 5.37 1.66
N THR A 64 0.30 5.51 1.39
CA THR A 64 -0.23 5.92 0.09
C THR A 64 0.23 7.34 -0.26
N ARG A 65 0.11 8.29 0.67
CA ARG A 65 0.56 9.69 0.48
C ARG A 65 2.07 9.78 0.19
N ARG A 66 2.89 8.99 0.88
CA ARG A 66 4.35 8.97 0.65
C ARG A 66 4.71 8.24 -0.65
N SER A 67 3.94 7.23 -1.04
CA SER A 67 4.12 6.52 -2.31
C SER A 67 3.76 7.38 -3.51
N SER A 68 2.65 8.14 -3.44
CA SER A 68 2.26 9.08 -4.50
C SER A 68 3.24 10.25 -4.59
N HIS A 69 3.81 10.70 -3.47
CA HIS A 69 4.82 11.76 -3.48
C HIS A 69 6.15 11.33 -4.14
N CYS A 70 6.58 10.08 -3.97
CA CYS A 70 7.79 9.57 -4.63
C CYS A 70 7.54 9.05 -6.05
N HIS A 71 6.28 8.86 -6.46
CA HIS A 71 5.88 8.64 -7.83
C HIS A 71 5.49 9.96 -8.50
N GLY A 72 6.50 10.76 -8.82
CA GLY A 72 6.48 11.49 -10.09
C GLY A 72 6.62 10.48 -11.24
N ILE A 73 5.65 9.57 -11.39
CA ILE A 73 5.60 8.65 -12.52
C ILE A 73 4.48 9.17 -13.42
N GLN A 74 4.92 9.86 -14.46
CA GLN A 74 4.25 9.87 -15.75
C GLN A 74 3.68 8.48 -15.99
N GLN A 75 2.36 8.36 -16.06
CA GLN A 75 1.76 7.13 -16.58
C GLN A 75 2.41 6.92 -17.96
N ALA A 76 3.27 5.90 -18.08
CA ALA A 76 3.71 5.49 -19.41
C ALA A 76 2.42 5.14 -20.15
N PRO A 77 2.12 5.77 -21.30
CA PRO A 77 0.87 5.52 -21.99
C PRO A 77 0.83 4.03 -22.33
N VAL A 78 0.00 3.27 -21.62
CA VAL A 78 -0.27 1.86 -21.89
C VAL A 78 -1.23 1.78 -23.08
N ASN A 79 -0.88 2.45 -24.18
CA ASN A 79 -1.54 2.29 -25.47
C ASN A 79 -0.62 1.48 -26.38
N LEU A 80 -0.46 0.18 -26.05
CA LEU A 80 0.15 -0.80 -26.94
C LEU A 80 -0.41 -0.78 -28.37
N PRO A 81 -1.74 -0.62 -28.64
CA PRO A 81 -2.24 -0.68 -30.02
C PRO A 81 -1.83 0.54 -30.86
N ALA A 82 -1.71 1.73 -30.26
CA ALA A 82 -1.32 2.94 -30.99
C ALA A 82 0.16 2.91 -31.38
N ALA A 83 1.03 2.46 -30.45
CA ALA A 83 2.46 2.30 -30.74
C ALA A 83 2.71 1.23 -31.82
N HIS A 84 1.94 0.14 -31.81
CA HIS A 84 2.02 -0.90 -32.84
C HIS A 84 1.59 -0.39 -34.23
N HIS A 85 0.48 0.35 -34.32
CA HIS A 85 0.03 0.93 -35.58
C HIS A 85 1.03 1.93 -36.18
N SER A 86 1.63 2.79 -35.35
CA SER A 86 2.67 3.72 -35.82
C SER A 86 3.92 2.98 -36.32
N ALA A 87 4.32 1.90 -35.67
CA ALA A 87 5.45 1.09 -36.11
C ALA A 87 5.17 0.37 -37.46
N MET A 88 3.96 -0.19 -37.64
CA MET A 88 3.56 -0.83 -38.91
C MET A 88 3.47 0.16 -40.07
N GLN A 89 2.98 1.38 -39.81
CA GLN A 89 2.92 2.44 -40.83
C GLN A 89 4.31 2.93 -41.24
N ALA A 90 5.26 3.05 -40.31
CA ALA A 90 6.64 3.43 -40.63
C ALA A 90 7.29 2.40 -41.56
N LEU A 91 7.11 1.10 -41.30
CA LEU A 91 7.61 0.03 -42.16
C LEU A 91 6.99 0.06 -43.57
N GLN A 92 5.69 0.38 -43.67
CA GLN A 92 5.02 0.55 -44.98
C GLN A 92 5.54 1.75 -45.78
N GLN A 93 5.95 2.82 -45.11
CA GLN A 93 6.51 4.01 -45.77
C GLN A 93 7.96 3.80 -46.25
N GLU A 94 8.72 2.93 -45.58
CA GLU A 94 10.09 2.58 -45.95
C GLU A 94 10.18 1.56 -47.11
N GLY A 95 9.04 1.03 -47.59
CA GLY A 95 8.96 0.33 -48.87
C GLY A 95 9.61 -1.05 -48.91
N LEU A 96 9.42 -1.86 -47.87
CA LEU A 96 9.60 -3.31 -47.90
C LEU A 96 8.27 -4.03 -48.13
#